data_AF-A0A0S8ID31-F1
#
_entry.id   AF-A0A0S8ID31-F1
#
_cell.length_a   1.000
_cell.length_b   1.000
_cell.length_c   1.000
_cell.angle_alpha   90.00
_cell.angle_beta   90.00
_cell.angle_gamma   90.00
#
_symmetry.space_group_name_H-M   'P 1'
#
loop_
_entity.id
_entity.type
_entity.pdbx_description
1 polymer ?
#
loop_
_entity_poly.entity_id
_entity_poly.type
_entity_poly.pdbx_seq_one_letter_code
_entity_poly.pdbx_strand_id
1 'polypeptide(L)'
;MEMAFDKFFDKAKETADKAKETASEVLDAGADSVILAKDAAVDMLDVGKDKLHEGMVTLIDETKQIMTILQNSGFRIIDVSVTISIPPRARMIIEDMGDGKDRLSKLIESEDQILSKTQTAMIKTLLKTYDLASITEGYGYKFAKFEFSVSIPPQVTVHLVADN
;
A
#
# COMPACT_ATOMS: atom_id res chain seq x y z
N MET A 1 -5.32 8.37 16.25
CA MET A 1 -4.58 7.48 15.34
C MET A 1 -3.06 7.75 15.39
N GLU A 2 -2.60 8.92 15.87
CA GLU A 2 -1.19 9.21 16.22
C GLU A 2 -0.60 8.25 17.26
N MET A 3 -1.35 7.93 18.33
CA MET A 3 -0.85 7.12 19.45
C MET A 3 -0.35 5.71 19.12
N ALA A 4 -0.69 5.13 17.96
CA ALA A 4 -0.25 3.78 17.60
C ALA A 4 1.11 3.77 16.88
N PHE A 5 1.36 4.77 16.04
CA PHE A 5 2.65 4.97 15.37
C PHE A 5 3.69 5.51 16.34
N ASP A 6 3.31 6.45 17.21
CA ASP A 6 4.20 6.95 18.26
C ASP A 6 4.56 5.84 19.24
N LYS A 7 3.61 4.99 19.65
CA LYS A 7 3.92 3.80 20.46
C LYS A 7 4.81 2.79 19.73
N PHE A 8 4.71 2.67 18.42
CA PHE A 8 5.55 1.75 17.65
C PHE A 8 6.99 2.29 17.53
N PHE A 9 7.14 3.59 17.28
CA PHE A 9 8.45 4.26 17.24
C PHE A 9 9.08 4.39 18.62
N ASP A 10 8.31 4.72 19.66
CA ASP A 10 8.77 4.77 21.04
C ASP A 10 9.20 3.39 21.51
N LYS A 11 8.45 2.34 21.16
CA LYS A 11 8.84 0.96 21.49
C LYS A 11 10.05 0.52 20.69
N ALA A 12 10.18 0.90 19.41
CA ALA A 12 11.38 0.63 18.61
C ALA A 12 12.60 1.36 19.15
N LYS A 13 12.43 2.60 19.62
CA LYS A 13 13.49 3.43 20.21
C LYS A 13 13.90 2.93 21.59
N GLU A 14 12.95 2.60 22.45
CA GLU A 14 13.19 1.97 23.75
C GLU A 14 13.87 0.61 23.60
N THR A 15 13.52 -0.15 22.55
CA THR A 15 14.16 -1.43 22.23
C THR A 15 15.56 -1.25 21.64
N ALA A 16 15.80 -0.19 20.85
CA ALA A 16 17.12 0.16 20.34
C ALA A 16 18.05 0.67 21.44
N ASP A 17 17.52 1.46 22.38
CA ASP A 17 18.25 1.96 23.54
C ASP A 17 18.57 0.83 24.52
N LYS A 18 17.63 -0.10 24.78
CA LYS A 18 17.91 -1.35 25.52
C LYS A 18 18.93 -2.22 24.81
N ALA A 19 18.83 -2.40 23.49
CA ALA A 19 19.81 -3.16 22.72
C ALA A 19 21.20 -2.52 22.76
N LYS A 20 21.29 -1.19 22.83
CA LYS A 20 22.54 -0.44 22.91
C LYS A 20 23.15 -0.49 24.32
N GLU A 21 22.32 -0.44 25.36
CA GLU A 21 22.73 -0.60 26.76
C GLU A 21 23.19 -2.03 27.04
N THR A 22 22.43 -3.03 26.57
CA THR A 22 22.81 -4.45 26.65
C THR A 22 24.05 -4.74 25.79
N ALA A 23 24.17 -4.20 24.58
CA ALA A 23 25.40 -4.36 23.78
C ALA A 23 26.63 -3.72 24.43
N SER A 24 26.44 -2.64 25.21
CA SER A 24 27.52 -2.00 25.97
C SER A 24 27.96 -2.83 27.18
N GLU A 25 27.04 -3.50 27.89
CA GLU A 25 27.38 -4.43 28.99
C GLU A 25 27.97 -5.75 28.47
N VAL A 26 27.57 -6.19 27.28
CA VAL A 26 27.92 -7.49 26.68
C VAL A 26 29.28 -7.46 25.97
N LEU A 27 29.81 -6.29 25.60
CA LEU A 27 31.17 -6.15 25.05
C LEU A 27 32.28 -6.38 26.09
N ASP A 28 31.98 -6.27 27.39
CA ASP A 28 32.93 -6.55 28.49
C ASP A 28 32.92 -8.03 28.93
N ALA A 29 31.93 -8.83 28.52
CA ALA A 29 31.82 -10.24 28.87
C ALA A 29 31.94 -11.13 27.60
N GLY A 30 33.14 -11.63 27.34
CA GLY A 30 33.49 -12.36 26.11
C GLY A 30 32.68 -13.63 25.81
N ALA A 31 32.83 -14.10 24.56
CA ALA A 31 32.41 -15.37 23.92
C ALA A 31 30.92 -15.83 24.02
N ASP A 32 30.26 -15.73 25.16
CA ASP A 32 28.83 -16.11 25.32
C ASP A 32 27.87 -15.07 24.73
N SER A 33 28.39 -13.87 24.44
CA SER A 33 27.71 -12.73 23.82
C SER A 33 27.32 -12.94 22.34
N VAL A 34 28.04 -13.80 21.63
CA VAL A 34 27.79 -14.08 20.21
C VAL A 34 26.56 -14.96 20.02
N ILE A 35 26.22 -15.79 21.01
CA ILE A 35 25.07 -16.68 20.96
C ILE A 35 23.77 -15.88 21.16
N LEU A 36 23.72 -14.99 22.16
CA LEU A 36 22.55 -14.15 22.43
C LEU A 36 22.27 -13.11 21.33
N ALA A 37 23.30 -12.50 20.75
CA ALA A 37 23.13 -11.57 19.63
C ALA A 37 22.63 -12.28 18.35
N LYS A 38 23.04 -13.54 18.15
CA LYS A 38 22.56 -14.37 17.05
C LYS A 38 21.11 -14.79 17.26
N ASP A 39 20.74 -15.21 18.47
CA ASP A 39 19.36 -15.62 18.76
C ASP A 39 18.38 -14.44 18.69
N ALA A 40 18.78 -13.25 19.17
CA ALA A 40 17.98 -12.02 18.98
C ALA A 40 17.88 -11.59 17.51
N ALA A 41 18.92 -11.79 16.70
CA ALA A 41 18.88 -11.52 15.26
C ALA A 41 18.05 -12.56 14.49
N VAL A 42 18.04 -13.82 14.94
CA VAL A 42 17.20 -14.91 14.39
C VAL A 42 15.74 -14.66 14.75
N ASP A 43 15.43 -14.32 16.00
CA ASP A 43 14.09 -13.94 16.43
C ASP A 43 13.60 -12.66 15.73
N MET A 44 14.48 -11.69 15.46
CA MET A 44 14.16 -10.50 14.65
C MET A 44 13.87 -10.84 13.18
N LEU A 45 14.59 -11.81 12.61
CA LEU A 45 14.35 -12.32 11.26
C LEU A 45 13.03 -13.09 11.17
N ASP A 46 12.71 -13.91 12.17
CA ASP A 46 11.48 -14.69 12.22
C ASP A 46 10.25 -13.81 12.51
N VAL A 47 10.34 -12.87 13.46
CA VAL A 47 9.29 -11.87 13.72
C VAL A 47 9.10 -10.93 12.51
N GLY A 48 10.18 -10.59 11.80
CA GLY A 48 10.13 -9.81 10.56
C GLY A 48 9.50 -10.59 9.41
N LYS A 49 9.75 -11.90 9.33
CA LYS A 49 9.21 -12.81 8.32
C LYS A 49 7.73 -13.08 8.52
N ASP A 50 7.27 -13.28 9.76
CA ASP A 50 5.86 -13.47 10.05
C ASP A 50 5.04 -12.20 9.76
N LYS A 51 5.55 -11.03 10.16
CA LYS A 51 4.91 -9.74 9.82
C LYS A 51 4.93 -9.44 8.33
N LEU A 52 6.02 -9.78 7.63
CA LEU A 52 6.10 -9.66 6.18
C LEU A 52 5.09 -10.59 5.51
N HIS A 53 4.99 -11.84 5.98
CA HIS A 53 4.05 -12.83 5.47
C HIS A 53 2.60 -12.38 5.68
N GLU A 54 2.24 -11.97 6.90
CA GLU A 54 0.92 -11.43 7.21
C GLU A 54 0.61 -10.20 6.35
N GLY A 55 1.54 -9.24 6.28
CA GLY A 55 1.37 -8.04 5.46
C GLY A 55 1.21 -8.35 3.97
N MET A 56 1.93 -9.35 3.44
CA MET A 56 1.81 -9.80 2.06
C MET A 56 0.46 -10.47 1.80
N VAL A 57 -0.02 -11.33 2.72
CA VAL A 57 -1.33 -11.97 2.61
C VAL A 57 -2.44 -10.91 2.59
N THR A 58 -2.40 -9.95 3.53
CA THR A 58 -3.36 -8.84 3.57
C THR A 58 -3.31 -8.02 2.29
N LEU A 59 -2.12 -7.65 1.82
CA LEU A 59 -1.96 -6.85 0.60
C LEU A 59 -2.50 -7.58 -0.64
N ILE A 60 -2.23 -8.87 -0.78
CA ILE A 60 -2.72 -9.68 -1.91
C ILE A 60 -4.24 -9.75 -1.88
N ASP A 61 -4.83 -9.96 -0.70
CA ASP A 61 -6.29 -10.02 -0.56
C ASP A 61 -6.94 -8.66 -0.87
N GLU A 62 -6.42 -7.56 -0.32
CA GLU A 62 -6.89 -6.21 -0.64
C GLU A 62 -6.76 -5.90 -2.14
N THR A 63 -5.63 -6.27 -2.75
CA THR A 63 -5.39 -6.08 -4.19
C THR A 63 -6.41 -6.85 -5.01
N LYS A 64 -6.67 -8.11 -4.69
CA LYS A 64 -7.66 -8.95 -5.39
C LYS A 64 -9.08 -8.39 -5.28
N GLN A 65 -9.47 -7.91 -4.11
CA GLN A 65 -10.78 -7.28 -3.91
C GLN A 65 -10.91 -6.00 -4.74
N ILE A 66 -9.86 -5.15 -4.75
CA ILE A 66 -9.83 -3.91 -5.55
C ILE A 66 -9.87 -4.23 -7.05
N MET A 67 -9.12 -5.23 -7.53
CA MET A 67 -9.19 -5.68 -8.93
C MET A 67 -10.60 -6.06 -9.32
N THR A 68 -11.28 -6.83 -8.48
CA THR A 68 -12.66 -7.30 -8.74
C THR A 68 -13.62 -6.11 -8.84
N ILE A 69 -13.49 -5.14 -7.93
CA ILE A 69 -14.27 -3.90 -7.97
C ILE A 69 -14.03 -3.16 -9.28
N LEU A 70 -12.78 -2.91 -9.63
CA LEU A 70 -12.41 -2.15 -10.83
C LEU A 70 -12.91 -2.86 -12.11
N GLN A 71 -12.74 -4.17 -12.21
CA GLN A 71 -13.25 -4.95 -13.36
C GLN A 71 -14.76 -4.86 -13.49
N ASN A 72 -15.51 -5.02 -12.39
CA ASN A 72 -16.97 -4.88 -12.39
C ASN A 72 -17.41 -3.45 -12.73
N SER A 73 -16.60 -2.47 -12.37
CA SER A 73 -16.81 -1.06 -12.69
C SER A 73 -16.34 -0.67 -14.10
N GLY A 74 -15.90 -1.59 -14.97
CA GLY A 74 -15.59 -1.27 -16.37
C GLY A 74 -14.12 -0.96 -16.64
N PHE A 75 -13.22 -1.31 -15.72
CA PHE A 75 -11.78 -1.17 -15.94
C PHE A 75 -11.14 -2.46 -16.43
N ARG A 76 -10.19 -2.33 -17.35
CA ARG A 76 -9.27 -3.41 -17.72
C ARG A 76 -8.02 -3.32 -16.86
N ILE A 77 -7.66 -4.42 -16.19
CA ILE A 77 -6.39 -4.53 -15.49
C ILE A 77 -5.31 -4.90 -16.51
N ILE A 78 -4.31 -4.04 -16.67
CA ILE A 78 -3.20 -4.23 -17.61
C ILE A 78 -2.07 -4.98 -16.93
N ASP A 79 -1.71 -4.56 -15.72
CA ASP A 79 -0.59 -5.14 -14.97
C ASP A 79 -0.82 -5.03 -13.47
N VAL A 80 -0.26 -5.98 -12.73
CA VAL A 80 -0.24 -5.99 -11.26
C VAL A 80 1.15 -6.41 -10.83
N SER A 81 1.84 -5.54 -10.10
CA SER A 81 3.16 -5.83 -9.54
C SER A 81 3.13 -5.72 -8.03
N VAL A 82 3.75 -6.68 -7.35
CA VAL A 82 3.90 -6.67 -5.89
C VAL A 82 5.38 -6.54 -5.57
N THR A 83 5.72 -5.56 -4.74
CA THR A 83 7.06 -5.33 -4.22
C THR A 83 7.14 -5.92 -2.82
N ILE A 84 8.05 -6.89 -2.67
CA ILE A 84 8.39 -7.48 -1.38
C ILE A 84 9.28 -6.49 -0.63
N SER A 85 8.69 -5.71 0.27
CA SER A 85 9.35 -4.75 1.14
C SER A 85 8.70 -4.76 2.52
N ILE A 86 9.26 -4.03 3.49
CA ILE A 86 8.63 -3.82 4.80
C ILE A 86 8.33 -2.32 4.93
N PRO A 87 7.05 -1.88 4.84
CA PRO A 87 5.86 -2.67 4.51
C PRO A 87 5.81 -3.08 3.03
N PRO A 88 5.09 -4.15 2.66
CA PRO A 88 4.94 -4.58 1.28
C PRO A 88 4.06 -3.61 0.50
N ARG A 89 4.21 -3.58 -0.83
CA ARG A 89 3.47 -2.64 -1.70
C ARG A 89 2.96 -3.33 -2.95
N ALA A 90 1.76 -2.99 -3.39
CA ALA A 90 1.25 -3.42 -4.68
C ALA A 90 1.00 -2.21 -5.58
N ARG A 91 1.31 -2.38 -6.85
CA ARG A 91 1.04 -1.43 -7.93
C ARG A 91 0.15 -2.11 -8.97
N MET A 92 -0.80 -1.36 -9.49
CA MET A 92 -1.73 -1.83 -10.50
C MET A 92 -1.82 -0.82 -11.63
N ILE A 93 -1.70 -1.28 -12.87
CA ILE A 93 -1.95 -0.44 -14.05
C ILE A 93 -3.32 -0.82 -14.60
N ILE A 94 -4.21 0.16 -14.72
CA ILE A 94 -5.57 -0.01 -15.21
C ILE A 94 -5.87 0.95 -16.35
N GLU A 95 -6.88 0.60 -17.13
CA GLU A 95 -7.41 1.41 -18.21
C GLU A 95 -8.94 1.41 -18.12
N ASP A 96 -9.53 2.59 -18.29
CA ASP A 96 -10.98 2.77 -18.31
C ASP A 96 -11.52 2.39 -19.69
N MET A 97 -12.52 1.51 -19.73
CA MET A 97 -13.15 1.06 -20.97
C MET A 97 -14.36 1.93 -21.39
N GLY A 98 -14.66 3.01 -20.65
CA GLY A 98 -15.59 4.07 -21.06
C GLY A 98 -16.71 4.38 -20.07
N ASP A 99 -16.91 3.55 -19.04
CA ASP A 99 -17.94 3.74 -18.01
C ASP A 99 -17.41 3.60 -16.57
N GLY A 100 -16.08 3.60 -16.42
CA GLY A 100 -15.37 3.50 -15.16
C GLY A 100 -15.82 4.51 -14.11
N LYS A 101 -15.79 5.80 -14.50
CA LYS A 101 -16.17 6.92 -13.61
C LYS A 101 -17.59 6.77 -13.05
N ASP A 102 -18.56 6.54 -13.92
CA ASP A 102 -19.98 6.51 -13.55
C ASP A 102 -20.29 5.31 -12.66
N ARG A 103 -19.75 4.12 -12.99
CA ARG A 103 -19.94 2.91 -12.19
C ARG A 103 -19.30 3.01 -10.82
N LEU A 104 -18.10 3.60 -10.71
CA LEU A 104 -17.43 3.83 -9.43
C LEU A 104 -18.16 4.89 -8.58
N SER A 105 -18.76 5.90 -9.20
CA SER A 105 -19.54 6.92 -8.49
C SER A 105 -20.78 6.29 -7.85
N LYS A 106 -21.53 5.49 -8.62
CA LYS A 106 -22.69 4.74 -8.11
C LYS A 106 -22.31 3.75 -7.01
N LEU A 107 -21.15 3.11 -7.13
CA LEU A 107 -20.64 2.18 -6.13
C LEU A 107 -20.39 2.88 -4.78
N ILE A 108 -19.84 4.09 -4.77
CA ILE A 108 -19.60 4.86 -3.54
C ILE A 108 -20.90 5.35 -2.90
N GLU A 109 -21.92 5.62 -3.71
CA GLU A 109 -23.22 6.11 -3.25
C GLU A 109 -24.16 4.98 -2.79
N SER A 110 -23.84 3.73 -3.12
CA SER A 110 -24.63 2.56 -2.74
C SER A 110 -24.47 2.23 -1.25
N GLU A 111 -25.60 2.17 -0.53
CA GLU A 111 -25.64 1.69 0.86
C GLU A 111 -25.58 0.16 0.96
N ASP A 112 -25.84 -0.55 -0.14
CA ASP A 112 -25.91 -2.02 -0.19
C ASP A 112 -24.53 -2.69 -0.22
N GLN A 113 -23.46 -1.93 -0.50
CA GLN A 113 -22.11 -2.47 -0.69
C GLN A 113 -21.13 -1.92 0.35
N ILE A 114 -20.76 -2.78 1.31
CA ILE A 114 -19.83 -2.42 2.38
C ILE A 114 -18.40 -2.44 1.84
N LEU A 115 -17.86 -1.25 1.56
CA LEU A 115 -16.46 -1.08 1.16
C LEU A 115 -15.55 -0.90 2.38
N SER A 116 -14.35 -1.47 2.33
CA SER A 116 -13.31 -1.19 3.30
C SER A 116 -12.85 0.28 3.20
N LYS A 117 -12.16 0.77 4.24
CA LYS A 117 -11.58 2.13 4.22
C LYS A 117 -10.57 2.29 3.08
N THR A 118 -9.73 1.28 2.86
CA THR A 118 -8.75 1.26 1.77
C THR A 118 -9.45 1.32 0.41
N GLN A 119 -10.47 0.48 0.20
CA GLN A 119 -11.25 0.46 -1.05
C GLN A 119 -11.94 1.81 -1.30
N THR A 120 -12.61 2.35 -0.29
CA THR A 120 -13.26 3.67 -0.37
C THR A 120 -12.26 4.75 -0.72
N ALA A 121 -11.09 4.76 -0.07
CA ALA A 121 -10.05 5.75 -0.33
C ALA A 121 -9.50 5.62 -1.76
N MET A 122 -9.25 4.39 -2.23
CA MET A 122 -8.79 4.12 -3.59
C MET A 122 -9.78 4.61 -4.63
N ILE A 123 -11.06 4.25 -4.50
CA ILE A 123 -12.10 4.66 -5.45
C ILE A 123 -12.26 6.18 -5.45
N LYS A 124 -12.28 6.83 -4.28
CA LYS A 124 -12.35 8.30 -4.20
C LYS A 124 -11.15 8.97 -4.86
N THR A 125 -9.95 8.41 -4.71
CA THR A 125 -8.75 8.94 -5.38
C THR A 125 -8.87 8.81 -6.90
N LEU A 126 -9.38 7.68 -7.41
CA LEU A 126 -9.64 7.51 -8.85
C LEU A 126 -10.67 8.52 -9.35
N LEU A 127 -11.81 8.67 -8.68
CA LEU A 127 -12.84 9.64 -9.04
C LEU A 127 -12.30 11.07 -9.11
N LYS A 128 -11.48 11.47 -8.12
CA LYS A 128 -10.82 12.78 -8.12
C LYS A 128 -9.91 12.99 -9.33
N THR A 129 -9.28 11.94 -9.85
CA THR A 129 -8.48 12.09 -11.08
C THR A 129 -9.35 12.48 -12.26
N TYR A 130 -10.55 11.93 -12.40
CA TYR A 130 -11.47 12.32 -13.48
C TYR A 130 -11.94 13.77 -13.39
N ASP A 131 -11.97 14.37 -12.20
CA ASP A 131 -12.28 15.79 -12.07
C ASP A 131 -11.17 16.66 -12.69
N LEU A 132 -9.94 16.14 -12.73
CA LEU A 132 -8.78 16.79 -13.36
C LEU A 132 -8.68 16.52 -14.87
N ALA A 133 -9.45 15.57 -15.43
CA ALA A 133 -9.41 15.24 -16.86
C ALA A 133 -9.75 16.46 -17.73
N SER A 134 -10.74 17.24 -17.31
CA SER A 134 -11.13 18.48 -18.00
C SER A 134 -9.98 19.49 -18.15
N ILE A 135 -9.02 19.49 -17.21
CA ILE A 135 -7.84 20.37 -17.27
C ILE A 135 -6.92 19.89 -18.39
N THR A 136 -6.62 18.59 -18.47
CA THR A 136 -5.68 18.06 -19.46
C THR A 136 -6.26 18.03 -20.87
N GLU A 137 -7.56 17.78 -20.99
CA GLU A 137 -8.28 17.83 -22.27
C GLU A 137 -8.21 19.22 -22.90
N GLY A 138 -8.25 20.28 -22.09
CA GLY A 138 -8.04 21.67 -22.55
C GLY A 138 -6.67 21.92 -23.19
N TYR A 139 -5.69 21.04 -22.95
CA TYR A 139 -4.35 21.07 -23.57
C TYR A 139 -4.15 19.98 -24.63
N GLY A 140 -5.22 19.31 -25.07
CA GLY A 140 -5.14 18.25 -26.07
C GLY A 140 -4.57 16.93 -25.55
N TYR A 141 -4.76 16.63 -24.26
CA TYR A 141 -4.36 15.36 -23.67
C TYR A 141 -5.55 14.65 -23.02
N LYS A 142 -5.65 13.34 -23.25
CA LYS A 142 -6.60 12.45 -22.58
C LYS A 142 -5.91 11.45 -21.67
N PHE A 143 -6.67 10.91 -20.73
CA PHE A 143 -6.20 9.88 -19.84
C PHE A 143 -6.19 8.53 -20.57
N ALA A 144 -5.04 7.86 -20.60
CA ALA A 144 -4.92 6.53 -21.19
C ALA A 144 -4.88 5.43 -20.14
N LYS A 145 -4.09 5.61 -19.09
CA LYS A 145 -3.87 4.59 -18.06
C LYS A 145 -3.73 5.24 -16.69
N PHE A 146 -4.13 4.50 -15.67
CA PHE A 146 -3.93 4.87 -14.28
C PHE A 146 -3.01 3.84 -13.64
N GLU A 147 -1.94 4.30 -13.02
CA GLU A 147 -1.10 3.50 -12.16
C GLU A 147 -1.47 3.78 -10.70
N PHE A 148 -1.93 2.74 -10.02
CA PHE A 148 -2.43 2.78 -8.66
C PHE A 148 -1.44 2.11 -7.70
N SER A 149 -1.08 2.79 -6.63
CA SER A 149 -0.40 2.19 -5.49
C SER A 149 -1.43 1.81 -4.42
N VAL A 150 -1.53 0.52 -4.11
CA VAL A 150 -2.31 0.01 -2.99
C VAL A 150 -1.50 0.27 -1.72
N SER A 151 -1.65 1.48 -1.17
CA SER A 151 -0.94 1.98 0.00
C SER A 151 -1.85 2.89 0.84
N ILE A 152 -1.39 3.26 2.04
CA ILE A 152 -2.03 4.27 2.89
C ILE A 152 -1.01 5.41 3.11
N PRO A 153 -1.21 6.61 2.53
CA PRO A 153 -2.30 6.99 1.63
C PRO A 153 -2.18 6.32 0.24
N PRO A 154 -3.31 6.11 -0.47
CA PRO A 154 -3.28 5.62 -1.84
C PRO A 154 -2.71 6.69 -2.77
N GLN A 155 -2.03 6.25 -3.82
CA GLN A 155 -1.46 7.14 -4.83
C GLN A 155 -1.92 6.72 -6.22
N VAL A 156 -2.18 7.71 -7.06
CA VAL A 156 -2.53 7.52 -8.48
C VAL A 156 -1.61 8.36 -9.33
N THR A 157 -0.97 7.70 -10.30
CA THR A 157 -0.28 8.36 -11.40
C THR A 157 -1.14 8.20 -12.65
N VAL A 158 -1.42 9.31 -13.34
CA VAL A 158 -2.19 9.30 -14.58
C VAL A 158 -1.24 9.40 -15.77
N HIS A 159 -1.35 8.48 -16.71
CA HIS A 159 -0.62 8.52 -17.97
C HIS A 159 -1.48 9.21 -19.03
N LEU A 160 -0.98 10.34 -19.52
CA LEU A 160 -1.62 11.15 -20.54
C LEU A 160 -1.15 10.74 -21.94
N VAL A 161 -2.05 10.83 -22.92
CA VAL A 161 -1.73 10.70 -24.35
C VAL A 161 -2.33 11.87 -25.13
N ALA A 162 -1.65 12.28 -26.20
CA ALA A 162 -2.16 13.33 -27.07
C ALA A 162 -3.50 12.92 -27.70
N ASP A 163 -4.44 13.85 -27.71
CA ASP A 163 -5.72 13.72 -28.41
C ASP A 163 -5.53 14.25 -29.84
N ASN A 164 -5.27 13.33 -30.76
CA ASN A 164 -5.06 13.61 -32.18
C ASN A 164 -6.38 13.73 -32.93
#